data_AF-A0A174RL52-F1
#
_entry.id   AF-A0A174RL52-F1
#
_cell.length_a   1.000
_cell.length_b   1.000
_cell.length_c   1.000
_cell.angle_alpha   90.00
_cell.angle_beta   90.00
_cell.angle_gamma   90.00
#
_symmetry.space_group_name_H-M   'P 1'
#
loop_
_entity.id
_entity.type
_entity.pdbx_description
1 polymer ?
#
loop_
_entity_poly.entity_id
_entity_poly.type
_entity_poly.pdbx_seq_one_letter_code
_entity_poly.pdbx_strand_id
1 'polypeptide(L)'
;MNKNTISSNARSLIGIAVMAVLSLAVIAVSDPLYKALRGPVTTASPEAPLADGIYTYEAPEPDSNGFRDRTTLTVSDGIIVSCIWDSFNSDGESKQKLSMEGQYIMTPDGPVWKAQSDSVCRYLIEHQRLAGLAGDDGYTTDAVASVSINVYPFINGVEECLRQAEIK
;
A
#
# COMPACT_ATOMS: atom_id res chain seq x y z
N MET A 1 -23.15 60.22 -7.93
CA MET A 1 -23.09 58.83 -7.39
C MET A 1 -22.69 57.89 -8.53
N ASN A 2 -21.41 57.58 -8.69
CA ASN A 2 -20.96 56.62 -9.71
C ASN A 2 -21.10 55.20 -9.15
N LYS A 3 -22.04 54.42 -9.70
CA LYS A 3 -22.08 52.97 -9.48
C LYS A 3 -21.09 52.35 -10.46
N ASN A 4 -19.92 51.95 -10.00
CA ASN A 4 -18.96 51.18 -10.78
C ASN A 4 -19.53 49.77 -10.99
N THR A 5 -20.25 49.59 -12.09
CA THR A 5 -20.81 48.29 -12.49
C THR A 5 -19.68 47.44 -13.07
N ILE A 6 -19.03 46.65 -12.21
CA ILE A 6 -18.04 45.65 -12.64
C ILE A 6 -18.71 44.67 -13.61
N SER A 7 -18.14 44.50 -14.80
CA SER A 7 -18.75 43.73 -15.89
C SER A 7 -18.82 42.22 -15.59
N SER A 8 -19.83 41.58 -16.18
CA SER A 8 -19.84 40.17 -16.61
C SER A 8 -18.59 39.34 -16.31
N ASN A 9 -17.61 39.59 -17.18
CA ASN A 9 -16.40 38.81 -17.35
C ASN A 9 -15.42 39.01 -16.19
N ALA A 10 -15.40 40.21 -15.60
CA ALA A 10 -14.56 40.50 -14.44
C ALA A 10 -15.06 39.75 -13.18
N ARG A 11 -16.39 39.62 -13.00
CA ARG A 11 -16.96 38.82 -11.90
C ARG A 11 -16.68 37.32 -12.06
N SER A 12 -16.73 36.81 -13.29
CA SER A 12 -16.39 35.42 -13.62
C SER A 12 -14.91 35.12 -13.37
N LEU A 13 -14.00 36.01 -13.82
CA LEU A 13 -12.56 35.88 -13.59
C LEU A 13 -12.18 35.94 -12.11
N ILE A 14 -12.81 36.82 -11.34
CA ILE A 14 -12.64 36.86 -9.88
C ILE A 14 -13.10 35.54 -9.25
N GLY A 15 -14.25 34.99 -9.69
CA GLY A 15 -14.73 33.70 -9.22
C GLY A 15 -13.76 32.55 -9.48
N ILE A 16 -13.20 32.47 -10.69
CA ILE A 16 -12.20 31.45 -11.05
C ILE A 16 -10.92 31.63 -10.23
N ALA A 17 -10.43 32.87 -10.07
CA ALA A 17 -9.24 33.16 -9.28
C ALA A 17 -9.43 32.76 -7.81
N VAL A 18 -10.59 33.07 -7.21
CA VAL A 18 -10.92 32.66 -5.84
C VAL A 18 -10.97 31.13 -5.73
N MET A 19 -11.59 30.44 -6.67
CA MET A 19 -11.67 28.97 -6.65
C MET A 19 -10.31 28.30 -6.84
N ALA A 20 -9.41 28.88 -7.65
CA ALA A 20 -8.05 28.39 -7.82
C ALA A 20 -7.24 28.52 -6.52
N VAL A 21 -7.33 29.67 -5.85
CA VAL A 21 -6.67 29.90 -4.55
C VAL A 21 -7.24 28.99 -3.47
N LEU A 22 -8.57 28.83 -3.43
CA LEU A 22 -9.22 27.95 -2.45
C LEU A 22 -8.81 26.49 -2.65
N SER A 23 -8.75 26.03 -3.90
CA SER A 23 -8.30 24.67 -4.23
C SER A 23 -6.86 24.42 -3.81
N LEU A 24 -5.94 25.36 -4.06
CA LEU A 24 -4.54 25.26 -3.63
C LEU A 24 -4.43 25.25 -2.10
N ALA A 25 -5.23 26.07 -1.40
CA ALA A 25 -5.27 26.07 0.06
C ALA A 25 -5.80 24.75 0.63
N VAL A 26 -6.83 24.15 0.01
CA VAL A 26 -7.36 22.85 0.42
C VAL A 26 -6.30 21.76 0.26
N ILE A 27 -5.57 21.71 -0.86
CA ILE A 27 -4.50 20.73 -1.10
C ILE A 27 -3.35 20.91 -0.09
N ALA A 28 -2.93 22.16 0.17
CA ALA A 28 -1.84 22.43 1.10
C ALA A 28 -2.17 22.08 2.56
N VAL A 29 -3.45 22.16 2.95
CA VAL A 29 -3.90 21.89 4.32
C VAL A 29 -4.42 20.46 4.48
N SER A 30 -4.84 19.79 3.41
CA SER A 30 -5.44 18.46 3.48
C SER A 30 -4.49 17.42 4.05
N ASP A 31 -3.23 17.37 3.62
CA ASP A 31 -2.32 16.31 4.05
C ASP A 31 -1.91 16.43 5.53
N PRO A 32 -1.49 17.61 6.02
CA PRO A 32 -1.25 17.82 7.45
C PRO A 32 -2.50 17.54 8.30
N LEU A 33 -3.67 17.98 7.83
CA LEU A 33 -4.94 17.79 8.53
C LEU A 33 -5.36 16.31 8.55
N TYR A 34 -5.19 15.59 7.45
CA TYR A 34 -5.52 14.17 7.34
C TYR A 34 -4.64 13.33 8.26
N LYS A 35 -3.34 13.64 8.31
CA LYS A 35 -2.38 13.00 9.22
C LYS A 35 -2.71 13.30 10.69
N ALA A 36 -3.09 14.54 11.01
CA ALA A 36 -3.51 14.92 12.35
C ALA A 36 -4.80 14.22 12.81
N LEU A 37 -5.77 14.03 11.90
CA LEU A 37 -7.05 13.39 12.22
C LEU A 37 -6.96 11.86 12.30
N ARG A 38 -6.14 11.22 11.46
CA ARG A 38 -5.99 9.75 11.47
C ARG A 38 -5.04 9.23 12.54
N GLY A 39 -4.14 10.08 13.04
CA GLY A 39 -3.03 9.61 13.86
C GLY A 39 -2.00 8.84 13.03
N PRO A 40 -0.90 8.38 13.66
CA PRO A 40 0.15 7.64 12.96
C PRO A 40 -0.35 6.27 12.51
N VAL A 41 0.03 5.84 11.30
CA VAL A 41 -0.32 4.51 10.73
C VAL A 41 0.24 3.37 11.58
N THR A 42 1.41 3.58 12.18
CA THR A 42 2.02 2.71 13.19
C THR A 42 2.84 3.58 14.14
N THR A 43 3.08 3.09 15.35
CA THR A 43 4.04 3.67 16.30
C THR A 43 5.43 3.05 16.19
N ALA A 44 5.59 2.00 15.39
CA ALA A 44 6.89 1.39 15.10
C ALA A 44 7.68 2.23 14.09
N SER A 45 8.99 1.99 14.03
CA SER A 45 9.87 2.58 13.03
C SER A 45 10.84 1.51 12.52
N PRO A 46 11.25 1.58 11.24
CA PRO A 46 12.29 0.71 10.72
C PRO A 46 13.64 1.01 11.39
N GLU A 47 14.59 0.09 11.28
CA GLU A 47 15.93 0.25 11.87
C GLU A 47 16.69 1.46 11.29
N ALA A 48 16.44 1.76 10.02
CA ALA A 48 16.90 2.96 9.34
C ALA A 48 15.74 3.60 8.56
N PRO A 49 15.69 4.94 8.46
CA PRO A 49 14.70 5.62 7.63
C PRO A 49 14.79 5.16 6.18
N LEU A 50 13.63 4.96 5.55
CA LEU A 50 13.51 4.59 4.14
C LEU A 50 13.35 5.85 3.27
N ALA A 51 13.76 5.79 2.01
CA ALA A 51 13.46 6.83 1.04
C ALA A 51 11.95 6.82 0.71
N ASP A 52 11.32 7.98 0.69
CA ASP A 52 9.91 8.12 0.33
C ASP A 52 9.69 7.75 -1.14
N GLY A 53 8.65 6.97 -1.42
CA GLY A 53 8.39 6.48 -2.77
C GLY A 53 7.42 5.31 -2.85
N ILE A 54 7.20 4.85 -4.08
CA ILE A 54 6.46 3.61 -4.36
C ILE A 54 7.44 2.63 -4.97
N TYR A 55 7.57 1.47 -4.34
CA TYR A 55 8.52 0.43 -4.71
C TYR A 55 7.72 -0.80 -5.12
N THR A 56 8.09 -1.41 -6.24
CA THR A 56 7.41 -2.61 -6.73
C THR A 56 8.43 -3.65 -7.13
N TYR A 57 8.16 -4.89 -6.75
CA TYR A 57 8.89 -6.06 -7.17
C TYR A 57 7.92 -7.07 -7.78
N GLU A 58 8.29 -7.60 -8.95
CA GLU A 58 7.61 -8.74 -9.58
C GLU A 58 8.59 -9.91 -9.63
N ALA A 59 8.12 -11.10 -9.22
CA ALA A 59 8.92 -12.31 -9.27
C ALA A 59 9.34 -12.63 -10.72
N PRO A 60 10.58 -13.10 -10.94
CA PRO A 60 11.11 -13.35 -12.29
C PRO A 60 10.44 -14.53 -12.99
N GLU A 61 9.89 -15.49 -12.24
CA GLU A 61 9.19 -16.66 -12.75
C GLU A 61 7.87 -16.87 -12.00
N PRO A 62 6.85 -17.48 -12.63
CA PRO A 62 5.62 -17.86 -11.94
C PRO A 62 5.85 -19.05 -10.99
N ASP A 63 4.95 -19.21 -10.02
CA ASP A 63 4.89 -20.37 -9.14
C ASP A 63 4.42 -21.64 -9.89
N SER A 64 4.39 -22.77 -9.17
CA SER A 64 3.95 -24.05 -9.74
C SER A 64 2.47 -24.07 -10.18
N ASN A 65 1.69 -23.08 -9.77
CA ASN A 65 0.28 -22.91 -10.14
C ASN A 65 0.10 -21.88 -11.28
N GLY A 66 1.20 -21.36 -11.85
CA GLY A 66 1.18 -20.39 -12.93
C GLY A 66 0.95 -18.94 -12.49
N PHE A 67 1.07 -18.63 -11.20
CA PHE A 67 0.91 -17.27 -10.68
C PHE A 67 2.25 -16.60 -10.41
N ARG A 68 2.41 -15.37 -10.89
CA ARG A 68 3.59 -14.53 -10.65
C ARG A 68 3.33 -13.53 -9.53
N ASP A 69 4.12 -13.60 -8.47
CA ASP A 69 4.00 -12.69 -7.33
C ASP A 69 4.41 -11.26 -7.67
N ARG A 70 3.68 -10.31 -7.09
CA ARG A 70 3.99 -8.88 -7.10
C ARG A 70 3.80 -8.29 -5.71
N THR A 71 4.83 -7.62 -5.23
CA THR A 71 4.79 -6.86 -3.98
C THR A 71 4.96 -5.38 -4.30
N THR A 72 4.10 -4.53 -3.73
CA THR A 72 4.19 -3.07 -3.84
C THR A 72 4.17 -2.45 -2.45
N LEU A 73 5.18 -1.65 -2.14
CA LEU A 73 5.27 -0.86 -0.92
C LEU A 73 5.12 0.63 -1.24
N THR A 74 4.49 1.36 -0.33
CA THR A 74 4.55 2.83 -0.31
C THR A 74 5.25 3.26 0.97
N VAL A 75 6.29 4.06 0.82
CA VAL A 75 7.04 4.69 1.90
C VAL A 75 6.72 6.17 1.92
N SER A 76 6.41 6.68 3.11
CA SER A 76 6.19 8.10 3.35
C SER A 76 6.68 8.44 4.75
N ASP A 77 7.35 9.59 4.89
CA ASP A 77 8.00 10.00 6.14
C ASP A 77 8.97 8.94 6.68
N GLY A 78 9.65 8.23 5.78
CA GLY A 78 10.65 7.22 6.12
C GLY A 78 10.11 5.90 6.69
N ILE A 79 8.79 5.68 6.65
CA ILE A 79 8.13 4.44 7.10
C ILE A 79 7.26 3.83 6.01
N ILE A 80 7.03 2.52 6.08
CA ILE A 80 6.10 1.79 5.20
C ILE A 80 4.67 2.13 5.62
N VAL A 81 3.93 2.83 4.77
CA VAL A 81 2.53 3.25 5.01
C VAL A 81 1.51 2.43 4.23
N SER A 82 1.95 1.69 3.22
CA SER A 82 1.12 0.77 2.44
C SER A 82 1.92 -0.44 1.99
N CYS A 83 1.24 -1.58 1.92
CA CYS A 83 1.75 -2.84 1.42
C CYS A 83 0.64 -3.54 0.65
N ILE A 84 0.97 -4.01 -0.54
CA ILE A 84 0.11 -4.85 -1.38
C ILE A 84 0.92 -6.05 -1.82
N TRP A 85 0.43 -7.25 -1.55
CA TRP A 85 0.97 -8.49 -2.11
C TRP A 85 -0.11 -9.21 -2.88
N ASP A 86 0.07 -9.37 -4.18
CA ASP A 86 -0.84 -10.10 -5.06
C ASP A 86 -0.03 -11.03 -5.96
N SER A 87 -0.70 -11.95 -6.65
CA SER A 87 -0.08 -12.75 -7.69
C SER A 87 -0.97 -12.75 -8.93
N PHE A 88 -0.38 -12.83 -10.12
CA PHE A 88 -1.11 -12.73 -11.38
C PHE A 88 -0.90 -13.98 -12.23
N ASN A 89 -1.98 -14.55 -12.78
CA ASN A 89 -1.86 -15.66 -13.73
C ASN A 89 -1.35 -15.16 -15.10
N SER A 90 -1.19 -16.09 -16.05
CA SER A 90 -0.74 -15.76 -17.42
C SER A 90 -1.64 -14.79 -18.17
N ASP A 91 -2.92 -14.73 -17.80
CA ASP A 91 -3.93 -13.85 -18.40
C ASP A 91 -3.98 -12.48 -17.71
N GLY A 92 -3.13 -12.27 -16.69
CA GLY A 92 -3.06 -11.03 -15.92
C GLY A 92 -4.15 -10.90 -14.85
N GLU A 93 -4.84 -11.99 -14.50
CA GLU A 93 -5.87 -11.98 -13.47
C GLU A 93 -5.27 -12.05 -12.07
N SER A 94 -5.76 -11.18 -11.18
CA SER A 94 -5.36 -11.09 -9.78
C SER A 94 -5.83 -12.30 -8.98
N LYS A 95 -4.90 -12.94 -8.27
CA LYS A 95 -5.17 -14.03 -7.33
C LYS A 95 -6.00 -13.56 -6.14
N GLN A 96 -5.79 -12.32 -5.66
CA GLN A 96 -6.67 -11.72 -4.67
C GLN A 96 -8.12 -11.68 -5.17
N LYS A 97 -8.35 -11.15 -6.38
CA LYS A 97 -9.69 -11.07 -6.99
C LYS A 97 -10.31 -12.46 -7.15
N LEU A 98 -9.58 -13.39 -7.77
CA LEU A 98 -10.06 -14.77 -7.99
C LEU A 98 -10.42 -15.45 -6.67
N SER A 99 -9.66 -15.20 -5.58
CA SER A 99 -9.96 -15.76 -4.26
C SER A 99 -11.23 -15.20 -3.63
N MET A 100 -11.51 -13.89 -3.82
CA MET A 100 -12.75 -13.28 -3.35
C MET A 100 -13.98 -13.78 -4.12
N GLU A 101 -13.81 -14.05 -5.41
CA GLU A 101 -14.86 -14.57 -6.29
C GLU A 101 -15.07 -16.08 -6.14
N GLY A 102 -14.30 -16.75 -5.27
CA GLY A 102 -14.36 -18.20 -5.06
C GLY A 102 -13.77 -19.03 -6.21
N GLN A 103 -13.09 -18.39 -7.16
CA GLN A 103 -12.45 -19.04 -8.31
C GLN A 103 -11.04 -19.54 -7.98
N TYR A 104 -10.47 -19.10 -6.85
CA TYR A 104 -9.22 -19.61 -6.31
C TYR A 104 -9.37 -19.96 -4.82
N ILE A 105 -9.54 -21.26 -4.53
CA ILE A 105 -9.75 -21.78 -3.18
C ILE A 105 -8.52 -22.61 -2.78
N MET A 106 -7.80 -22.16 -1.75
CA MET A 106 -6.68 -22.92 -1.17
C MET A 106 -7.07 -23.70 0.07
N THR A 107 -7.97 -23.15 0.88
CA THR A 107 -8.42 -23.73 2.13
C THR A 107 -9.94 -23.78 2.12
N PRO A 108 -10.57 -24.97 2.12
CA PRO A 108 -12.03 -25.09 2.11
C PRO A 108 -12.71 -24.37 3.28
N ASP A 109 -12.12 -24.46 4.47
CA ASP A 109 -12.68 -23.91 5.72
C ASP A 109 -11.83 -22.75 6.31
N GLY A 110 -10.80 -22.32 5.59
CA GLY A 110 -9.86 -21.28 6.01
C GLY A 110 -10.06 -19.95 5.28
N PRO A 111 -9.33 -18.89 5.67
CA PRO A 111 -9.43 -17.60 5.01
C PRO A 111 -8.99 -17.67 3.53
N VAL A 112 -9.70 -16.93 2.68
CA VAL A 112 -9.32 -16.77 1.27
C VAL A 112 -7.93 -16.13 1.13
N TRP A 113 -7.27 -16.37 -0.01
CA TRP A 113 -5.91 -15.91 -0.25
C TRP A 113 -5.74 -14.40 0.01
N LYS A 114 -6.69 -13.58 -0.45
CA LYS A 114 -6.67 -12.14 -0.17
C LYS A 114 -6.58 -11.81 1.31
N ALA A 115 -7.41 -12.43 2.15
CA ALA A 115 -7.43 -12.14 3.58
C ALA A 115 -6.11 -12.53 4.26
N GLN A 116 -5.45 -13.58 3.76
CA GLN A 116 -4.14 -14.00 4.23
C GLN A 116 -3.03 -13.03 3.80
N SER A 117 -3.00 -12.66 2.52
CA SER A 117 -2.07 -11.65 1.97
C SER A 117 -2.21 -10.29 2.67
N ASP A 118 -3.43 -9.80 2.85
CA ASP A 118 -3.70 -8.55 3.57
C ASP A 118 -3.17 -8.63 5.01
N SER A 119 -3.21 -9.81 5.63
CA SER A 119 -2.79 -9.98 7.02
C SER A 119 -1.28 -9.91 7.21
N VAL A 120 -0.50 -10.46 6.27
CA VAL A 120 0.96 -10.32 6.33
C VAL A 120 1.43 -8.91 5.95
N CYS A 121 0.73 -8.24 5.02
CA CYS A 121 0.99 -6.83 4.73
C CYS A 121 0.69 -5.92 5.94
N ARG A 122 -0.39 -6.21 6.67
CA ARG A 122 -0.71 -5.49 7.92
C ARG A 122 0.38 -5.70 8.97
N TYR A 123 0.84 -6.94 9.17
CA TYR A 123 1.94 -7.23 10.07
C TYR A 123 3.17 -6.38 9.71
N LEU A 124 3.56 -6.32 8.44
CA LEU A 124 4.70 -5.52 7.99
C LEU A 124 4.52 -4.03 8.32
N ILE A 125 3.35 -3.46 8.05
CA ILE A 125 3.07 -2.04 8.34
C ILE A 125 3.11 -1.79 9.86
N GLU A 126 2.53 -2.67 10.67
CA GLU A 126 2.49 -2.50 12.12
C GLU A 126 3.89 -2.61 12.75
N HIS A 127 4.74 -3.49 12.24
CA HIS A 127 6.03 -3.80 12.85
C HIS A 127 7.23 -3.10 12.19
N GLN A 128 7.06 -2.61 10.95
CA GLN A 128 8.12 -2.02 10.13
C GLN A 128 9.33 -2.95 9.89
N ARG A 129 9.13 -4.26 10.01
CA ARG A 129 10.16 -5.30 9.81
C ARG A 129 9.53 -6.65 9.51
N LEU A 130 10.29 -7.52 8.86
CA LEU A 130 9.91 -8.91 8.57
C LEU A 130 10.21 -9.87 9.72
N ALA A 131 11.16 -9.52 10.60
CA ALA A 131 11.52 -10.36 11.74
C ALA A 131 10.29 -10.70 12.61
N GLY A 132 10.11 -12.00 12.87
CA GLY A 132 8.98 -12.55 13.61
C GLY A 132 7.78 -12.95 12.75
N LEU A 133 7.73 -12.56 11.46
CA LEU A 133 6.61 -12.92 10.59
C LEU A 133 6.52 -14.42 10.35
N ALA A 134 7.61 -15.05 9.91
CA ALA A 134 7.65 -16.45 9.50
C ALA A 134 8.80 -17.22 10.16
N GLY A 135 8.62 -18.53 10.29
CA GLY A 135 9.68 -19.46 10.67
C GLY A 135 10.53 -19.91 9.48
N ASP A 136 11.50 -20.80 9.75
CA ASP A 136 12.43 -21.34 8.75
C ASP A 136 11.75 -22.21 7.66
N ASP A 137 10.48 -22.57 7.85
CA ASP A 137 9.65 -23.26 6.87
C ASP A 137 8.86 -22.31 5.95
N GLY A 138 8.95 -20.99 6.19
CA GLY A 138 8.27 -19.97 5.41
C GLY A 138 6.79 -19.81 5.72
N TYR A 139 6.30 -20.41 6.81
CA TYR A 139 4.94 -20.19 7.30
C TYR A 139 4.94 -19.19 8.44
N THR A 140 3.84 -18.46 8.58
CA THR A 140 3.72 -17.48 9.66
C THR A 140 3.81 -18.16 11.01
N THR A 141 4.52 -17.54 11.94
CA THR A 141 4.49 -17.95 13.34
C THR A 141 3.15 -17.51 13.97
N ASP A 142 2.93 -17.78 15.26
CA ASP A 142 1.75 -17.32 16.04
C ASP A 142 1.48 -15.80 15.90
N ALA A 143 2.42 -15.03 15.35
CA ALA A 143 2.28 -13.63 14.94
C ALA A 143 1.06 -13.35 14.04
N VAL A 144 0.69 -14.28 13.13
CA VAL A 144 -0.49 -14.14 12.27
C VAL A 144 -1.20 -15.50 12.14
N ALA A 145 -1.78 -15.98 13.25
CA ALA A 145 -2.33 -17.33 13.37
C ALA A 145 -3.37 -17.77 12.31
N SER A 146 -4.00 -16.82 11.61
CA SER A 146 -4.95 -17.13 10.53
C SER A 146 -4.29 -17.39 9.16
N VAL A 147 -3.00 -17.11 9.01
CA VAL A 147 -2.28 -17.28 7.74
C VAL A 147 -1.71 -18.70 7.68
N SER A 148 -2.05 -19.42 6.62
CA SER A 148 -1.63 -20.79 6.35
C SER A 148 -0.97 -20.95 4.98
N ILE A 149 -0.79 -19.86 4.23
CA ILE A 149 0.01 -19.85 3.00
C ILE A 149 1.49 -19.73 3.32
N ASN A 150 2.34 -20.25 2.45
CA ASN A 150 3.77 -19.98 2.52
C ASN A 150 4.02 -18.51 2.12
N VAL A 151 4.79 -17.78 2.92
CA VAL A 151 5.01 -16.33 2.79
C VAL A 151 6.43 -15.99 2.34
N TYR A 152 7.25 -16.97 1.93
CA TYR A 152 8.57 -16.67 1.37
C TYR A 152 8.54 -15.78 0.12
N PRO A 153 7.61 -15.95 -0.83
CA PRO A 153 7.52 -15.04 -1.97
C PRO A 153 7.24 -13.59 -1.55
N PHE A 154 6.43 -13.41 -0.49
CA PHE A 154 6.17 -12.11 0.11
C PHE A 154 7.42 -11.52 0.76
N ILE A 155 8.12 -12.28 1.60
CA ILE A 155 9.34 -11.86 2.29
C ILE A 155 10.37 -11.37 1.27
N ASN A 156 10.65 -12.17 0.23
CA ASN A 156 11.58 -11.80 -0.83
C ASN A 156 11.15 -10.51 -1.55
N GLY A 157 9.86 -10.40 -1.89
CA GLY A 157 9.34 -9.19 -2.54
C GLY A 157 9.47 -7.93 -1.68
N VAL A 158 9.25 -8.04 -0.38
CA VAL A 158 9.46 -6.94 0.57
C VAL A 158 10.94 -6.58 0.66
N GLU A 159 11.84 -7.56 0.82
CA GLU A 159 13.28 -7.32 0.88
C GLU A 159 13.80 -6.57 -0.36
N GLU A 160 13.36 -6.97 -1.55
CA GLU A 160 13.76 -6.30 -2.78
C GLU A 160 13.17 -4.88 -2.89
N CYS A 161 11.93 -4.65 -2.44
CA CYS A 161 11.39 -3.31 -2.32
C CYS A 161 12.17 -2.44 -1.31
N LEU A 162 12.56 -3.00 -0.16
CA LEU A 162 13.35 -2.30 0.85
C LEU A 162 14.72 -1.92 0.33
N ARG A 163 15.38 -2.81 -0.42
CA ARG A 163 16.66 -2.53 -1.10
C ARG A 163 16.56 -1.37 -2.08
N GLN A 164 15.42 -1.21 -2.77
CA GLN A 164 15.17 -0.06 -3.64
C GLN A 164 14.92 1.23 -2.85
N ALA A 165 14.40 1.12 -1.62
CA ALA A 165 14.08 2.22 -0.72
C ALA A 165 15.24 2.66 0.18
N GLU A 166 16.43 2.05 0.06
CA GLU A 166 17.60 2.45 0.83
C GLU A 166 18.02 3.90 0.51
N ILE A 167 18.21 4.71 1.56
CA ILE A 167 18.81 6.03 1.44
C ILE A 167 20.32 5.84 1.26
N LYS A 168 20.85 6.29 0.12
CA LYS A 168 22.28 6.22 -0.22
C LYS A 168 23.08 7.39 0.34
#